data_AF-A0A844MRD5-F1
#
_entry.id   AF-A0A844MRD5-F1
#
_cell.length_a   1.000
_cell.length_b   1.000
_cell.length_c   1.000
_cell.angle_alpha   90.00
_cell.angle_beta   90.00
_cell.angle_gamma   90.00
#
_symmetry.space_group_name_H-M   'P 1'
#
loop_
_entity.id
_entity.type
_entity.pdbx_description
1 polymer ?
#
loop_
_entity_poly.entity_id
_entity_poly.type
_entity_poly.pdbx_seq_one_letter_code
_entity_poly.pdbx_strand_id
1 'polypeptide(L)'
;MMGIKSPHVPWKSRFSSQFSPHLIGLLAMLLTVVAWAIAANVANHLFLAGVQPFELAGASAIVATFGLAILDSLFGRSHARPINRQQFALGLILVGLVGADYLAIQRLPVAVAIVLLFTAPILVVLWTALTSRCLPSRPVLVALSLSIIGILLVSNLLASKELVDWFGILVGLSTAVFFAAYIVLSERVSGTQETIGVMLKVFAIASLFWIAYQLTQGVPWRLFEPKNILSVFYVGLAGNLLPYLLFFWCIQRVQAERAAIAATLEPFVAGVLAWVWFDQTLSLMQILGGFLIVAAITWMQFQTVKETNI
;
A
#
# COMPACT_ATOMS: atom_id res chain seq x y z
N MET A 1 -4.20 -20.14 -55.52
CA MET A 1 -5.48 -20.33 -54.79
C MET A 1 -5.32 -21.49 -53.82
N MET A 2 -5.35 -21.22 -52.52
CA MET A 2 -5.95 -22.05 -51.45
C MET A 2 -5.43 -21.56 -50.10
N GLY A 3 -6.21 -20.68 -49.48
CA GLY A 3 -5.98 -20.19 -48.13
C GLY A 3 -6.47 -21.22 -47.11
N ILE A 4 -5.60 -21.54 -46.15
CA ILE A 4 -5.96 -22.37 -44.99
C ILE A 4 -6.60 -21.43 -43.96
N LYS A 5 -7.93 -21.45 -43.85
CA LYS A 5 -8.66 -20.81 -42.77
C LYS A 5 -8.46 -21.64 -41.50
N SER A 6 -7.81 -21.07 -40.49
CA SER A 6 -7.84 -21.59 -39.12
C SER A 6 -9.23 -21.39 -38.52
N PRO A 7 -9.81 -22.37 -37.81
CA PRO A 7 -11.15 -22.26 -37.25
C PRO A 7 -11.17 -21.25 -36.10
N HIS A 8 -12.05 -20.25 -36.22
CA HIS A 8 -12.41 -19.33 -35.15
C HIS A 8 -13.01 -20.11 -33.98
N VAL A 9 -12.39 -20.02 -32.80
CA VAL A 9 -12.87 -20.60 -31.55
C VAL A 9 -13.75 -19.55 -30.83
N PRO A 10 -15.09 -19.70 -30.78
CA PRO A 10 -15.98 -18.59 -30.44
C PRO A 10 -16.43 -18.55 -28.96
N TRP A 11 -15.66 -19.10 -28.02
CA TRP A 11 -16.13 -19.26 -26.62
C TRP A 11 -15.56 -18.26 -25.60
N LYS A 12 -14.67 -17.34 -25.99
CA LYS A 12 -14.02 -16.39 -25.06
C LYS A 12 -14.80 -15.11 -24.73
N SER A 13 -16.09 -15.02 -25.01
CA SER A 13 -16.85 -13.76 -24.87
C SER A 13 -18.17 -13.86 -24.07
N ARG A 14 -18.26 -14.74 -23.08
CA ARG A 14 -19.43 -14.79 -22.18
C ARG A 14 -19.07 -14.72 -20.70
N PHE A 15 -18.21 -13.77 -20.36
CA PHE A 15 -18.22 -13.09 -19.05
C PHE A 15 -17.67 -11.68 -19.28
N SER A 16 -18.45 -10.88 -20.00
CA SER A 16 -18.27 -9.43 -20.00
C SER A 16 -18.53 -8.96 -18.56
N SER A 17 -17.47 -8.65 -17.82
CA SER A 17 -17.59 -7.97 -16.53
C SER A 17 -18.37 -6.68 -16.76
N GLN A 18 -19.57 -6.58 -16.17
CA GLN A 18 -20.42 -5.39 -16.22
C GLN A 18 -19.79 -4.16 -15.53
N PHE A 19 -18.60 -4.29 -14.95
CA PHE A 19 -17.87 -3.23 -14.29
C PHE A 19 -16.70 -2.74 -15.15
N SER A 20 -16.56 -1.42 -15.28
CA SER A 20 -15.40 -0.82 -15.91
C SER A 20 -14.13 -1.25 -15.15
N PRO A 21 -13.00 -1.52 -15.85
CA PRO A 21 -11.73 -1.90 -15.22
C PRO A 21 -11.29 -0.93 -14.09
N HIS A 22 -11.69 0.33 -14.23
CA HIS A 22 -11.48 1.39 -13.23
C HIS A 22 -12.25 1.16 -11.93
N LEU A 23 -13.53 0.75 -11.98
CA LEU A 23 -14.32 0.50 -10.77
C LEU A 23 -13.74 -0.66 -9.95
N ILE A 24 -13.28 -1.72 -10.62
CA ILE A 24 -12.69 -2.87 -9.93
C ILE A 24 -11.35 -2.45 -9.28
N GLY A 25 -10.56 -1.61 -9.95
CA GLY A 25 -9.35 -1.00 -9.37
C GLY A 25 -9.64 -0.21 -8.10
N LEU A 26 -10.73 0.57 -8.09
CA LEU A 26 -11.14 1.36 -6.93
C LEU A 26 -11.62 0.50 -5.76
N LEU A 27 -12.38 -0.56 -6.03
CA LEU A 27 -12.78 -1.51 -4.99
C LEU A 27 -11.56 -2.22 -4.39
N ALA A 28 -10.59 -2.61 -5.21
CA ALA A 28 -9.33 -3.18 -4.73
C ALA A 28 -8.55 -2.17 -3.86
N MET A 29 -8.54 -0.89 -4.24
CA MET A 29 -7.93 0.18 -3.46
C MET A 29 -8.62 0.39 -2.11
N LEU A 30 -9.96 0.38 -2.07
CA LEU A 30 -10.72 0.49 -0.82
C LEU A 30 -10.41 -0.68 0.13
N LEU A 31 -10.39 -1.91 -0.39
CA LEU A 31 -10.03 -3.09 0.39
C LEU A 31 -8.58 -3.03 0.89
N THR A 32 -7.65 -2.56 0.05
CA THR A 32 -6.25 -2.31 0.44
C THR A 32 -6.20 -1.39 1.65
N VAL A 33 -6.87 -0.25 1.54
CA VAL A 33 -6.85 0.81 2.55
C VAL A 33 -7.46 0.35 3.88
N VAL A 34 -8.59 -0.36 3.84
CA VAL A 34 -9.21 -0.94 5.05
C VAL A 34 -8.25 -1.93 5.71
N ALA A 35 -7.59 -2.77 4.92
CA ALA A 35 -6.68 -3.79 5.43
C ALA A 35 -5.42 -3.17 6.08
N TRP A 36 -4.81 -2.15 5.47
CA TRP A 36 -3.71 -1.40 6.07
C TRP A 36 -4.14 -0.67 7.35
N ALA A 37 -5.29 0.01 7.34
CA ALA A 37 -5.80 0.72 8.50
C ALA A 37 -5.98 -0.19 9.74
N ILE A 38 -6.52 -1.40 9.56
CA ILE A 38 -6.67 -2.35 10.67
C ILE A 38 -5.31 -2.90 11.08
N ALA A 39 -4.46 -3.26 10.12
CA ALA A 39 -3.15 -3.82 10.39
C ALA A 39 -2.21 -2.87 11.16
N ALA A 40 -2.23 -1.57 10.86
CA ALA A 40 -1.44 -0.56 11.58
C ALA A 40 -1.79 -0.51 13.07
N ASN A 41 -3.08 -0.60 13.41
CA ASN A 41 -3.55 -0.64 14.79
C ASN A 41 -3.14 -1.94 15.50
N VAL A 42 -3.25 -3.08 14.82
CA VAL A 42 -2.80 -4.39 15.36
C VAL A 42 -1.29 -4.41 15.57
N ALA A 43 -0.51 -3.84 14.64
CA ALA A 43 0.94 -3.71 14.76
C ALA A 43 1.32 -2.82 15.95
N ASN A 44 0.66 -1.67 16.13
CA ASN A 44 0.86 -0.82 17.28
C ASN A 44 0.60 -1.56 18.61
N HIS A 45 -0.46 -2.38 18.68
CA HIS A 45 -0.73 -3.19 19.86
C HIS A 45 0.39 -4.21 20.15
N LEU A 46 0.96 -4.84 19.11
CA LEU A 46 2.12 -5.72 19.26
C LEU A 46 3.36 -4.97 19.77
N PHE A 47 3.59 -3.74 19.32
CA PHE A 47 4.70 -2.91 19.79
C PHE A 47 4.54 -2.52 21.26
N LEU A 48 3.32 -2.18 21.69
CA LEU A 48 2.99 -1.96 23.10
C LEU A 48 3.17 -3.23 23.95
N ALA A 49 2.95 -4.42 23.36
CA ALA A 49 3.25 -5.70 23.98
C ALA A 49 4.75 -6.07 23.97
N GLY A 50 5.61 -5.21 23.42
CA GLY A 50 7.06 -5.34 23.43
C GLY A 50 7.67 -6.02 22.20
N VAL A 51 6.88 -6.44 21.21
CA VAL A 51 7.42 -6.97 19.95
C VAL A 51 8.24 -5.89 19.25
N GLN A 52 9.42 -6.23 18.74
CA GLN A 52 10.25 -5.24 18.05
C GLN A 52 9.75 -5.01 16.60
N PRO A 53 9.85 -3.78 16.06
CA PRO A 53 9.35 -3.44 14.72
C PRO A 53 9.94 -4.32 13.61
N PHE A 54 11.25 -4.53 13.64
CA PHE A 54 11.95 -5.30 12.63
C PHE A 54 11.71 -6.81 12.74
N GLU A 55 11.44 -7.31 13.95
CA GLU A 55 10.99 -8.70 14.15
C GLU A 55 9.61 -8.90 13.49
N LEU A 56 8.68 -7.96 13.72
CA LEU A 56 7.35 -8.01 13.09
C LEU A 56 7.42 -7.83 11.57
N ALA A 57 8.28 -6.95 11.07
CA ALA A 57 8.50 -6.77 9.63
C ALA A 57 9.00 -8.06 8.98
N GLY A 58 9.95 -8.75 9.62
CA GLY A 58 10.43 -10.04 9.15
C GLY A 58 9.38 -11.14 9.18
N ALA A 59 8.70 -11.32 10.32
CA ALA A 59 7.67 -12.35 10.46
C ALA A 59 6.51 -12.15 9.49
N SER A 60 6.04 -10.92 9.34
CA SER A 60 4.94 -10.59 8.44
C SER A 60 5.32 -10.76 6.96
N ALA A 61 6.54 -10.41 6.56
CA ALA A 61 7.05 -10.67 5.22
C ALA A 61 7.14 -12.18 4.90
N ILE A 62 7.60 -12.99 5.87
CA ILE A 62 7.69 -14.45 5.75
C ILE A 62 6.29 -15.05 5.59
N VAL A 63 5.36 -14.69 6.47
CA VAL A 63 3.96 -15.13 6.39
C VAL A 63 3.33 -14.75 5.05
N ALA A 64 3.56 -13.51 4.58
CA ALA A 64 3.09 -13.07 3.28
C ALA A 64 3.70 -13.87 2.12
N THR A 65 4.99 -14.21 2.19
CA THR A 65 5.68 -15.04 1.18
C THR A 65 5.06 -16.43 1.10
N PHE A 66 4.83 -17.09 2.26
CA PHE A 66 4.17 -18.39 2.29
C PHE A 66 2.75 -18.34 1.73
N GLY A 67 1.97 -17.33 2.12
CA GLY A 67 0.63 -17.14 1.59
C GLY A 67 0.64 -16.90 0.07
N LEU A 68 1.58 -16.10 -0.44
CA LEU A 68 1.75 -15.88 -1.88
C LEU A 68 2.21 -17.13 -2.62
N ALA A 69 3.06 -17.96 -2.02
CA ALA A 69 3.47 -19.24 -2.61
C ALA A 69 2.29 -20.20 -2.72
N ILE A 70 1.41 -20.24 -1.72
CA ILE A 70 0.16 -21.00 -1.77
C ILE A 70 -0.73 -20.45 -2.91
N LEU A 71 -0.93 -19.14 -2.98
CA LEU A 71 -1.73 -18.53 -4.06
C LEU A 71 -1.15 -18.79 -5.45
N ASP A 72 0.18 -18.72 -5.61
CA ASP A 72 0.86 -19.01 -6.88
C ASP A 72 0.73 -20.49 -7.26
N SER A 73 0.79 -21.41 -6.30
CA SER A 73 0.56 -22.84 -6.59
C SER A 73 -0.89 -23.16 -6.97
N LEU A 74 -1.88 -22.42 -6.44
CA LEU A 74 -3.30 -22.65 -6.70
C LEU A 74 -3.80 -21.94 -7.98
N PHE A 75 -3.34 -20.72 -8.20
CA PHE A 75 -3.87 -19.82 -9.25
C PHE A 75 -2.79 -19.31 -10.20
N GLY A 76 -1.53 -19.43 -9.81
CA GLY A 76 -0.39 -18.91 -10.54
C GLY A 76 -0.24 -19.56 -11.90
N ARG A 77 0.13 -18.75 -12.88
CA ARG A 77 0.62 -19.20 -14.20
C ARG A 77 2.12 -19.03 -14.32
N SER A 78 2.76 -18.56 -13.25
CA SER A 78 4.16 -18.20 -13.14
C SER A 78 5.06 -19.42 -13.33
N HIS A 79 5.39 -19.69 -14.59
CA HIS A 79 6.54 -20.52 -14.93
C HIS A 79 7.79 -19.76 -14.53
N ALA A 80 8.59 -20.34 -13.61
CA ALA A 80 10.03 -20.19 -13.33
C ALA A 80 10.83 -19.04 -14.01
N ARG A 81 10.28 -17.83 -14.14
CA ARG A 81 11.00 -16.70 -14.71
C ARG A 81 11.97 -16.20 -13.64
N PRO A 82 13.25 -15.97 -13.97
CA PRO A 82 14.21 -15.44 -13.01
C PRO A 82 13.75 -14.08 -12.48
N ILE A 83 14.23 -13.73 -11.29
CA ILE A 83 14.06 -12.41 -10.69
C ILE A 83 14.82 -11.41 -11.56
N ASN A 84 14.16 -10.35 -12.02
CA ASN A 84 14.82 -9.27 -12.75
C ASN A 84 15.31 -8.17 -11.79
N ARG A 85 16.16 -7.26 -12.28
CA ARG A 85 16.74 -6.17 -11.47
C ARG A 85 15.68 -5.26 -10.83
N GLN A 86 14.56 -5.02 -11.52
CA GLN A 86 13.49 -4.16 -11.03
C GLN A 86 12.70 -4.83 -9.89
N GLN A 87 12.43 -6.12 -9.98
CA GLN A 87 11.81 -6.92 -8.93
C GLN A 87 12.70 -7.01 -7.69
N PHE A 88 14.00 -7.16 -7.89
CA PHE A 88 14.98 -7.13 -6.81
C PHE A 88 14.99 -5.77 -6.09
N ALA A 89 15.06 -4.68 -6.86
CA ALA A 89 14.98 -3.34 -6.29
C ALA A 89 13.65 -3.09 -5.57
N LEU A 90 12.53 -3.59 -6.11
CA LEU A 90 11.20 -3.46 -5.49
C LEU A 90 11.13 -4.23 -4.16
N GLY A 91 11.74 -5.42 -4.08
CA GLY A 91 11.89 -6.17 -2.84
C GLY A 91 12.68 -5.42 -1.77
N LEU A 92 13.81 -4.81 -2.14
CA LEU A 92 14.60 -3.98 -1.21
C LEU A 92 13.88 -2.71 -0.78
N ILE A 93 13.14 -2.07 -1.68
CA ILE A 93 12.30 -0.92 -1.35
C ILE A 93 11.20 -1.35 -0.37
N LEU A 94 10.60 -2.53 -0.56
CA LEU A 94 9.58 -3.05 0.35
C LEU A 94 10.15 -3.32 1.76
N VAL A 95 11.39 -3.81 1.87
CA VAL A 95 12.10 -3.93 3.16
C VAL A 95 12.19 -2.57 3.84
N GLY A 96 12.69 -1.56 3.13
CA GLY A 96 12.82 -0.20 3.66
C GLY A 96 11.47 0.40 4.05
N LEU A 97 10.45 0.20 3.22
CA LEU A 97 9.08 0.67 3.44
C LEU A 97 8.50 0.10 4.74
N VAL A 98 8.39 -1.23 4.84
CA VAL A 98 7.75 -1.88 6.00
C VAL A 98 8.58 -1.67 7.27
N GLY A 99 9.91 -1.72 7.16
CA GLY A 99 10.81 -1.47 8.29
C GLY A 99 10.68 -0.04 8.83
N ALA A 100 10.74 0.96 7.95
CA ALA A 100 10.59 2.36 8.36
C ALA A 100 9.18 2.64 8.89
N ASP A 101 8.14 2.08 8.28
CA ASP A 101 6.75 2.24 8.72
C ASP A 101 6.55 1.73 10.15
N TYR A 102 6.95 0.48 10.42
CA TYR A 102 6.81 -0.10 11.75
C TYR A 102 7.66 0.60 12.79
N LEU A 103 8.86 1.07 12.43
CA LEU A 103 9.69 1.87 13.35
C LEU A 103 9.05 3.24 13.63
N ALA A 104 8.44 3.88 12.63
CA ALA A 104 7.71 5.13 12.81
C ALA A 104 6.49 4.92 13.73
N ILE A 105 5.70 3.87 13.51
CA ILE A 105 4.53 3.53 14.33
C ILE A 105 4.92 3.22 15.78
N GLN A 106 6.09 2.61 16.02
CA GLN A 106 6.58 2.39 17.39
C GLN A 106 6.97 3.71 18.10
N ARG A 107 7.50 4.68 17.35
CA ARG A 107 8.10 5.91 17.89
C ARG A 107 7.11 7.07 18.00
N LEU A 108 6.15 7.11 17.09
CA LEU A 108 5.20 8.20 16.94
C LEU A 108 3.78 7.69 17.18
N PRO A 109 2.86 8.57 17.59
CA PRO A 109 1.44 8.25 17.50
C PRO A 109 1.09 7.85 16.06
N VAL A 110 0.28 6.79 15.91
CA VAL A 110 -0.10 6.21 14.60
C VAL A 110 -0.58 7.28 13.61
N ALA A 111 -1.38 8.24 14.08
CA ALA A 111 -1.86 9.35 13.26
C ALA A 111 -0.73 10.21 12.66
N VAL A 112 0.33 10.49 13.44
CA VAL A 112 1.49 11.26 12.98
C VAL A 112 2.28 10.47 11.94
N ALA A 113 2.53 9.18 12.20
CA ALA A 113 3.22 8.30 11.25
C ALA A 113 2.49 8.24 9.89
N ILE A 114 1.16 8.10 9.93
CA ILE A 114 0.31 8.08 8.74
C ILE A 114 0.38 9.40 7.95
N VAL A 115 0.37 10.57 8.61
CA VAL A 115 0.53 11.85 7.90
C VAL A 115 1.87 11.94 7.19
N LEU A 116 2.95 11.55 7.89
CA LEU A 116 4.28 11.57 7.30
C LEU A 116 4.35 10.63 6.10
N LEU A 117 3.85 9.40 6.23
CA LEU A 117 3.74 8.43 5.13
C LEU A 117 3.01 9.02 3.91
N PHE A 118 1.87 9.69 4.14
CA PHE A 118 1.07 10.28 3.06
C PHE A 118 1.58 11.63 2.55
N THR A 119 2.82 12.00 2.85
CA THR A 119 3.57 12.94 2.00
C THR A 119 4.08 12.28 0.72
N ALA A 120 4.06 10.94 0.62
CA ALA A 120 4.48 10.18 -0.56
C ALA A 120 3.81 10.60 -1.88
N PRO A 121 2.50 10.91 -1.97
CA PRO A 121 1.87 11.34 -3.20
C PRO A 121 2.50 12.61 -3.80
N ILE A 122 3.03 13.51 -2.96
CA ILE A 122 3.79 14.69 -3.43
C ILE A 122 5.04 14.23 -4.17
N LEU A 123 5.78 13.28 -3.60
CA LEU A 123 6.99 12.72 -4.19
C LEU A 123 6.69 11.97 -5.49
N VAL A 124 5.58 11.24 -5.56
CA VAL A 124 5.14 10.53 -6.77
C VAL A 124 4.81 11.51 -7.90
N VAL A 125 4.06 12.58 -7.62
CA VAL A 125 3.73 13.61 -8.62
C VAL A 125 4.98 14.36 -9.08
N LEU A 126 5.88 14.73 -8.15
CA LEU A 126 7.15 15.38 -8.51
C LEU A 126 8.02 14.47 -9.38
N TRP A 127 8.17 13.20 -9.00
CA TRP A 127 8.95 12.24 -9.78
C TRP A 127 8.39 12.04 -11.19
N THR A 128 7.07 11.94 -11.30
CA THR A 128 6.37 11.74 -12.58
C THR A 128 6.55 12.97 -13.46
N ALA A 129 6.42 14.19 -12.91
CA ALA A 129 6.67 15.44 -13.64
C ALA A 129 8.12 15.55 -14.14
N LEU A 130 9.10 15.22 -13.30
CA LEU A 130 10.53 15.24 -13.65
C LEU A 130 10.86 14.21 -14.75
N THR A 131 10.33 13.00 -14.63
CA THR A 131 10.62 11.91 -15.57
C THR A 131 9.91 12.11 -16.91
N SER A 132 8.65 12.56 -16.89
CA SER A 132 7.87 12.86 -18.10
C SER A 132 8.27 14.19 -18.75
N ARG A 133 9.01 15.05 -18.04
CA ARG A 133 9.33 16.44 -18.44
C ARG A 133 8.09 17.27 -18.74
N CYS A 134 6.97 16.92 -18.11
CA CYS A 134 5.69 17.62 -18.23
C CYS A 134 5.25 18.10 -16.86
N LEU A 135 4.69 19.31 -16.79
CA LEU A 135 4.10 19.80 -15.54
C LEU A 135 2.87 18.98 -15.16
N PRO A 136 2.63 18.72 -13.85
CA PRO A 136 1.41 18.06 -13.41
C PRO A 136 0.17 18.80 -13.91
N SER A 137 -0.84 18.05 -14.34
CA SER A 137 -2.09 18.66 -14.78
C SER A 137 -2.79 19.38 -13.63
N ARG A 138 -3.57 20.43 -13.95
CA ARG A 138 -4.35 21.16 -12.93
C ARG A 138 -5.22 20.22 -12.07
N PRO A 139 -5.88 19.18 -12.64
CA PRO A 139 -6.60 18.22 -11.83
C PRO A 139 -5.77 17.49 -10.77
N VAL A 140 -4.56 17.05 -11.13
CA VAL A 140 -3.64 16.37 -10.20
C VAL A 140 -3.25 17.30 -9.06
N LEU A 141 -2.91 18.56 -9.36
CA LEU A 141 -2.54 19.54 -8.34
C LEU A 141 -3.68 19.85 -7.38
N VAL A 142 -4.91 19.99 -7.89
CA VAL A 142 -6.10 20.23 -7.05
C VAL A 142 -6.37 19.04 -6.15
N ALA A 143 -6.36 17.81 -6.70
CA ALA A 143 -6.61 16.61 -5.92
C ALA A 143 -5.52 16.37 -4.86
N LEU A 144 -4.25 16.57 -5.22
CA LEU A 144 -3.14 16.48 -4.29
C LEU A 144 -3.31 17.49 -3.14
N SER A 145 -3.62 18.74 -3.45
CA SER A 145 -3.83 19.79 -2.44
C SER A 145 -4.99 19.44 -1.49
N LEU A 146 -6.13 19.01 -2.04
CA LEU A 146 -7.28 18.58 -1.25
C LEU A 146 -6.97 17.38 -0.36
N SER A 147 -6.23 16.38 -0.87
CA SER A 147 -5.84 15.20 -0.09
C SER A 147 -4.92 15.57 1.08
N ILE A 148 -3.94 16.45 0.87
CA ILE A 148 -3.02 16.90 1.92
C ILE A 148 -3.77 17.66 3.01
N ILE A 149 -4.63 18.62 2.63
CA ILE A 149 -5.45 19.35 3.59
C ILE A 149 -6.36 18.38 4.36
N GLY A 150 -6.96 17.43 3.67
CA GLY A 150 -7.80 16.40 4.29
C GLY A 150 -7.04 15.53 5.31
N ILE A 151 -5.85 15.06 4.96
CA ILE A 151 -4.98 14.29 5.87
C ILE A 151 -4.64 15.10 7.13
N LEU A 152 -4.26 16.38 6.96
CA LEU A 152 -3.95 17.26 8.09
C LEU A 152 -5.14 17.41 9.04
N LEU A 153 -6.35 17.59 8.50
CA LEU A 153 -7.57 17.68 9.30
C LEU A 153 -7.93 16.37 10.01
N VAL A 154 -7.80 15.22 9.33
CA VAL A 154 -8.09 13.89 9.91
C VAL A 154 -7.11 13.53 11.03
N SER A 155 -5.85 13.89 10.87
CA SER A 155 -4.79 13.52 11.81
C SER A 155 -4.87 14.19 13.19
N ASN A 156 -5.64 15.28 13.30
CA ASN A 156 -5.73 16.12 14.51
C ASN A 156 -4.36 16.58 15.07
N LEU A 157 -3.34 16.66 14.20
CA LEU A 157 -1.96 17.03 14.54
C LEU A 157 -1.85 18.37 15.30
N LEU A 158 -2.73 19.33 14.98
CA LEU A 158 -2.71 20.67 15.58
C LEU A 158 -3.15 20.69 17.05
N ALA A 159 -3.79 19.63 17.53
CA ALA A 159 -4.29 19.52 18.90
C ALA A 159 -3.33 18.78 19.85
N SER A 160 -2.30 18.09 19.32
CA SER A 160 -1.38 17.32 20.17
C SER A 160 -0.37 18.24 20.86
N LYS A 161 -0.16 18.01 22.16
CA LYS A 161 0.81 18.75 23.01
C LYS A 161 2.03 17.91 23.39
N GLU A 162 2.24 16.78 22.71
CA GLU A 162 3.34 15.86 23.02
C GLU A 162 4.69 16.42 22.57
N LEU A 163 5.74 15.99 23.28
CA LEU A 163 7.12 16.30 22.91
C LEU A 163 7.46 15.68 21.55
N VAL A 164 8.17 16.45 20.72
CA VAL A 164 8.48 16.05 19.35
C VAL A 164 9.64 15.06 19.33
N ASP A 165 9.38 13.80 18.95
CA ASP A 165 10.43 12.83 18.60
C ASP A 165 10.93 13.08 17.17
N TRP A 166 12.01 13.85 17.05
CA TRP A 166 12.64 14.17 15.77
C TRP A 166 13.14 12.95 15.02
N PHE A 167 13.62 11.91 15.73
CA PHE A 167 14.06 10.68 15.08
C PHE A 167 12.87 9.94 14.48
N GLY A 168 11.78 9.84 15.23
CA GLY A 168 10.51 9.30 14.73
C GLY A 168 10.03 10.03 13.47
N ILE A 169 10.11 11.37 13.45
CA ILE A 169 9.72 12.17 12.27
C ILE A 169 10.60 11.87 11.05
N LEU A 170 11.93 11.82 11.22
CA LEU A 170 12.85 11.48 10.12
C LEU A 170 12.57 10.09 9.57
N VAL A 171 12.31 9.12 10.45
CA VAL A 171 11.93 7.76 10.05
C VAL A 171 10.58 7.78 9.30
N GLY A 172 9.56 8.48 9.80
CA GLY A 172 8.26 8.58 9.12
C GLY A 172 8.34 9.25 7.74
N LEU A 173 9.18 10.28 7.58
CA LEU A 173 9.45 10.87 6.27
C LEU A 173 10.19 9.91 5.33
N SER A 174 11.11 9.08 5.87
CA SER A 174 11.77 8.05 5.07
C SER A 174 10.79 7.00 4.56
N THR A 175 9.75 6.67 5.34
CA THR A 175 8.66 5.79 4.90
C THR A 175 7.95 6.35 3.67
N ALA A 176 7.70 7.65 3.62
CA ALA A 176 7.09 8.31 2.46
C ALA A 176 7.97 8.19 1.20
N VAL A 177 9.29 8.31 1.36
CA VAL A 177 10.25 8.13 0.25
C VAL A 177 10.21 6.69 -0.27
N PHE A 178 10.26 5.70 0.63
CA PHE A 178 10.15 4.29 0.24
C PHE A 178 8.80 3.98 -0.41
N PHE A 179 7.69 4.56 0.10
CA PHE A 179 6.37 4.34 -0.46
C PHE A 179 6.22 4.95 -1.85
N ALA A 180 6.73 6.17 -2.06
CA ALA A 180 6.77 6.79 -3.38
C ALA A 180 7.62 5.97 -4.37
N ALA A 181 8.80 5.51 -3.94
CA ALA A 181 9.66 4.63 -4.74
C ALA A 181 8.97 3.29 -5.06
N TYR A 182 8.24 2.71 -4.10
CA TYR A 182 7.46 1.50 -4.28
C TYR A 182 6.38 1.68 -5.34
N ILE A 183 5.61 2.77 -5.28
CA ILE A 183 4.52 3.05 -6.23
C ILE A 183 5.07 3.20 -7.65
N VAL A 184 6.09 4.05 -7.82
CA VAL A 184 6.72 4.34 -9.13
C VAL A 184 7.34 3.08 -9.73
N LEU A 185 8.09 2.31 -8.94
CA LEU A 185 8.73 1.11 -9.44
C LEU A 185 7.72 0.00 -9.70
N SER A 186 6.65 -0.08 -8.91
CA SER A 186 5.54 -1.01 -9.15
C SER A 186 4.87 -0.75 -10.50
N GLU A 187 4.64 0.51 -10.86
CA GLU A 187 4.12 0.89 -12.18
C GLU A 187 5.05 0.41 -13.30
N ARG A 188 6.37 0.56 -13.15
CA ARG A 188 7.36 0.06 -14.14
C ARG A 188 7.38 -1.47 -14.25
N VAL A 189 7.22 -2.19 -13.13
CA VAL A 189 7.22 -3.67 -13.10
C VAL A 189 5.89 -4.24 -13.61
N SER A 190 4.80 -3.47 -13.56
CA SER A 190 3.45 -3.92 -13.92
C SER A 190 3.29 -4.36 -15.39
N GLY A 191 4.18 -3.92 -16.28
CA GLY A 191 4.14 -4.23 -17.70
C GLY A 191 4.30 -5.72 -18.01
N THR A 192 3.18 -6.40 -18.34
CA THR A 192 3.05 -7.77 -18.88
C THR A 192 3.21 -8.95 -17.90
N GLN A 193 3.35 -8.69 -16.60
CA GLN A 193 3.61 -9.74 -15.61
C GLN A 193 2.41 -10.05 -14.71
N GLU A 194 2.29 -11.32 -14.36
CA GLU A 194 1.27 -11.82 -13.44
C GLU A 194 1.49 -11.23 -12.03
N THR A 195 0.44 -10.62 -11.47
CA THR A 195 0.46 -9.95 -10.16
C THR A 195 1.01 -10.84 -9.04
N ILE A 196 0.53 -12.08 -8.91
CA ILE A 196 0.90 -13.00 -7.83
C ILE A 196 2.39 -13.35 -7.92
N GLY A 197 2.85 -13.80 -9.10
CA GLY A 197 4.25 -14.19 -9.30
C GLY A 197 5.25 -13.04 -9.08
N VAL A 198 4.89 -11.79 -9.41
CA VAL A 198 5.72 -10.62 -9.09
C VAL A 198 5.79 -10.39 -7.58
N MET A 199 4.64 -10.35 -6.91
CA MET A 199 4.59 -10.10 -5.47
C MET A 199 5.27 -11.20 -4.68
N LEU A 200 5.14 -12.46 -5.09
CA LEU A 200 5.86 -13.58 -4.47
C LEU A 200 7.38 -13.35 -4.49
N LYS A 201 7.94 -12.92 -5.63
CA LYS A 201 9.38 -12.62 -5.73
C LYS A 201 9.78 -11.45 -4.85
N VAL A 202 8.99 -10.37 -4.85
CA VAL A 202 9.25 -9.17 -4.05
C VAL A 202 9.25 -9.51 -2.55
N PHE A 203 8.25 -10.25 -2.08
CA PHE A 203 8.16 -10.69 -0.68
C PHE A 203 9.20 -11.75 -0.32
N ALA A 204 9.57 -12.64 -1.25
CA ALA A 204 10.66 -13.60 -1.02
C ALA A 204 12.00 -12.88 -0.81
N ILE A 205 12.30 -11.85 -1.61
CA ILE A 205 13.50 -11.01 -1.45
C ILE A 205 13.46 -10.30 -0.10
N ALA A 206 12.32 -9.71 0.28
CA ALA A 206 12.16 -9.05 1.57
C ALA A 206 12.33 -10.02 2.74
N SER A 207 11.76 -11.22 2.65
CA SER A 207 11.89 -12.27 3.66
C SER A 207 13.33 -12.74 3.82
N LEU A 208 14.05 -12.95 2.71
CA LEU A 208 15.47 -13.34 2.76
C LEU A 208 16.32 -12.28 3.46
N PHE A 209 16.07 -11.00 3.18
CA PHE A 209 16.74 -9.90 3.86
C PHE A 209 16.44 -9.92 5.36
N TRP A 210 15.17 -10.01 5.74
CA TRP A 210 14.78 -9.99 7.15
C TRP A 210 15.25 -11.24 7.92
N ILE A 211 15.30 -12.41 7.29
CA ILE A 211 15.90 -13.61 7.87
C ILE A 211 17.39 -13.38 8.13
N ALA A 212 18.13 -12.86 7.14
CA ALA A 212 19.56 -12.56 7.30
C ALA A 212 19.79 -11.53 8.42
N TYR A 213 18.95 -10.49 8.50
CA TYR A 213 18.97 -9.53 9.61
C TYR A 213 18.69 -10.22 10.96
N GLN A 214 17.62 -11.01 11.07
CA GLN A 214 17.20 -11.64 12.32
C GLN A 214 18.25 -12.64 12.86
N LEU A 215 18.98 -13.32 11.97
CA LEU A 215 20.09 -14.20 12.38
C LEU A 215 21.17 -13.45 13.19
N THR A 216 21.31 -12.14 13.00
CA THR A 216 22.25 -11.29 13.76
C THR A 216 21.69 -10.76 15.09
N GLN A 217 20.37 -10.83 15.28
CA GLN A 217 19.68 -10.24 16.44
C GLN A 217 19.26 -11.30 17.49
N GLY A 218 19.34 -12.59 17.16
CA GLY A 218 18.90 -13.69 18.01
C GLY A 218 17.46 -14.11 17.76
N VAL A 219 16.89 -14.91 18.67
CA VAL A 219 15.53 -15.47 18.52
C VAL A 219 14.48 -14.46 19.01
N PRO A 220 13.48 -14.11 18.18
CA PRO A 220 12.46 -13.13 18.55
C PRO A 220 11.34 -13.77 19.39
N TRP A 221 11.64 -14.15 20.64
CA TRP A 221 10.74 -14.93 21.51
C TRP A 221 9.35 -14.31 21.68
N ARG A 222 9.27 -12.97 21.71
CA ARG A 222 7.99 -12.25 21.87
C ARG A 222 7.00 -12.50 20.73
N LEU A 223 7.48 -12.79 19.51
CA LEU A 223 6.59 -13.13 18.39
C LEU A 223 5.86 -14.46 18.61
N PHE A 224 6.51 -15.40 19.29
CA PHE A 224 6.02 -16.77 19.47
C PHE A 224 5.19 -16.93 20.76
N GLU A 225 5.00 -15.86 21.53
CA GLU A 225 4.10 -15.90 22.67
C GLU A 225 2.66 -16.19 22.19
N PRO A 226 1.93 -17.15 22.81
CA PRO A 226 0.61 -17.57 22.33
C PRO A 226 -0.39 -16.44 22.08
N LYS A 227 -0.34 -15.38 22.89
CA LYS A 227 -1.17 -14.17 22.75
C LYS A 227 -0.88 -13.34 21.50
N ASN A 228 0.34 -13.42 20.94
CA ASN A 228 0.80 -12.59 19.82
C ASN A 228 0.67 -13.31 18.48
N ILE A 229 0.69 -14.65 18.46
CA ILE A 229 0.71 -15.47 17.23
C ILE A 229 -0.41 -15.07 16.27
N LEU A 230 -1.65 -14.96 16.74
CA LEU A 230 -2.79 -14.63 15.88
C LEU A 230 -2.63 -13.24 15.24
N SER A 231 -2.18 -12.25 16.01
CA SER A 231 -1.94 -10.89 15.52
C SER A 231 -0.78 -10.84 14.52
N VAL A 232 0.29 -11.63 14.73
CA VAL A 232 1.41 -11.73 13.77
C VAL A 232 0.94 -12.32 12.44
N PHE A 233 0.15 -13.41 12.48
CA PHE A 233 -0.43 -13.98 11.26
C PHE A 233 -1.38 -13.02 10.56
N TYR A 234 -2.21 -12.29 11.34
CA TYR A 234 -3.09 -11.26 10.81
C TYR A 234 -2.29 -10.16 10.09
N VAL A 235 -1.25 -9.62 10.72
CA VAL A 235 -0.39 -8.59 10.11
C VAL A 235 0.33 -9.12 8.87
N GLY A 236 0.76 -10.38 8.86
CA GLY A 236 1.34 -11.01 7.68
C GLY A 236 0.36 -11.17 6.50
N LEU A 237 -0.85 -11.66 6.77
CA LEU A 237 -1.82 -11.96 5.70
C LEU A 237 -2.66 -10.73 5.33
N ALA A 238 -3.32 -10.12 6.31
CA ALA A 238 -4.21 -8.97 6.10
C ALA A 238 -3.47 -7.63 6.13
N GLY A 239 -2.29 -7.54 6.75
CA GLY A 239 -1.48 -6.31 6.75
C GLY A 239 -0.45 -6.21 5.63
N ASN A 240 0.02 -7.35 5.12
CA ASN A 240 1.07 -7.39 4.09
C ASN A 240 0.58 -8.08 2.82
N LEU A 241 0.33 -9.39 2.84
CA LEU A 241 -0.03 -10.12 1.61
C LEU A 241 -1.18 -9.48 0.84
N LEU A 242 -2.35 -9.37 1.48
CA LEU A 242 -3.58 -8.94 0.83
C LEU A 242 -3.49 -7.49 0.32
N PRO A 243 -3.16 -6.49 1.15
CA PRO A 243 -3.17 -5.10 0.69
C PRO A 243 -2.08 -4.84 -0.35
N TYR A 244 -0.85 -5.36 -0.19
CA TYR A 244 0.18 -5.12 -1.20
C TYR A 244 -0.12 -5.81 -2.53
N LEU A 245 -0.75 -7.00 -2.51
CA LEU A 245 -1.20 -7.68 -3.73
C LEU A 245 -2.30 -6.87 -4.44
N LEU A 246 -3.31 -6.41 -3.70
CA LEU A 246 -4.42 -5.60 -4.23
C LEU A 246 -3.93 -4.22 -4.72
N PHE A 247 -3.02 -3.59 -3.99
CA PHE A 247 -2.44 -2.31 -4.35
C PHE A 247 -1.58 -2.40 -5.59
N PHE A 248 -0.72 -3.42 -5.67
CA PHE A 248 0.06 -3.68 -6.89
C PHE A 248 -0.86 -3.93 -8.07
N TRP A 249 -1.91 -4.75 -7.90
CA TRP A 249 -2.93 -5.01 -8.91
C TRP A 249 -3.69 -3.75 -9.36
N CYS A 250 -3.95 -2.82 -8.43
CA CYS A 250 -4.51 -1.50 -8.70
C CYS A 250 -3.58 -0.66 -9.56
N ILE A 251 -2.29 -0.57 -9.20
CA ILE A 251 -1.26 0.16 -9.98
C ILE A 251 -1.13 -0.36 -11.42
N GLN A 252 -1.40 -1.65 -11.68
CA GLN A 252 -1.41 -2.16 -13.06
C GLN A 252 -2.56 -1.60 -13.92
N ARG A 253 -3.56 -0.93 -13.32
CA ARG A 253 -4.79 -0.45 -13.97
C ARG A 253 -4.99 1.05 -13.90
N VAL A 254 -4.28 1.73 -12.99
CA VAL A 254 -4.35 3.18 -12.82
C VAL A 254 -2.92 3.73 -12.73
N GLN A 255 -2.74 4.96 -13.21
CA GLN A 255 -1.45 5.65 -13.13
C GLN A 255 -0.96 5.80 -11.68
N ALA A 256 0.36 5.78 -11.48
CA ALA A 256 1.01 5.89 -10.16
C ALA A 256 0.48 7.08 -9.32
N GLU A 257 0.36 8.27 -9.90
CA GLU A 257 -0.15 9.47 -9.21
C GLU A 257 -1.58 9.26 -8.68
N ARG A 258 -2.43 8.59 -9.47
CA ARG A 258 -3.83 8.32 -9.12
C ARG A 258 -3.93 7.30 -7.99
N ALA A 259 -3.13 6.23 -8.05
CA ALA A 259 -3.04 5.25 -6.97
C ALA A 259 -2.54 5.90 -5.67
N ALA A 260 -1.51 6.74 -5.75
CA ALA A 260 -0.95 7.44 -4.60
C ALA A 260 -1.97 8.36 -3.93
N ILE A 261 -2.72 9.16 -4.70
CA ILE A 261 -3.78 10.01 -4.16
C ILE A 261 -4.91 9.15 -3.57
N ALA A 262 -5.30 8.06 -4.22
CA ALA A 262 -6.36 7.18 -3.69
C ALA A 262 -5.97 6.49 -2.37
N ALA A 263 -4.68 6.21 -2.16
CA ALA A 263 -4.17 5.65 -0.91
C ALA A 263 -4.37 6.59 0.29
N THR A 264 -4.44 7.91 0.07
CA THR A 264 -4.70 8.90 1.14
C THR A 264 -6.05 8.74 1.84
N LEU A 265 -6.93 7.87 1.34
CA LEU A 265 -8.19 7.51 1.99
C LEU A 265 -7.98 6.74 3.31
N GLU A 266 -6.80 6.16 3.52
CA GLU A 266 -6.48 5.36 4.70
C GLU A 266 -6.68 6.03 6.05
N PRO A 267 -6.12 7.21 6.34
CA PRO A 267 -6.35 7.89 7.61
C PRO A 267 -7.84 8.08 7.90
N PHE A 268 -8.64 8.40 6.87
CA PHE A 268 -10.08 8.60 7.05
C PHE A 268 -10.79 7.27 7.37
N VAL A 269 -10.48 6.21 6.63
CA VAL A 269 -11.03 4.88 6.89
C VAL A 269 -10.63 4.40 8.28
N ALA A 270 -9.38 4.58 8.69
CA ALA A 270 -8.91 4.26 10.04
C ALA A 270 -9.73 4.99 11.11
N GLY A 271 -9.98 6.29 10.94
CA GLY A 271 -10.84 7.07 11.85
C GLY A 271 -12.28 6.56 11.92
N VAL A 272 -12.87 6.19 10.77
CA VAL A 272 -14.23 5.62 10.73
C VAL A 272 -14.29 4.26 11.44
N LEU A 273 -13.29 3.40 11.23
CA LEU A 273 -13.19 2.11 11.91
C LEU A 273 -13.01 2.30 13.43
N ALA A 274 -12.23 3.30 13.85
CA ALA A 274 -12.07 3.67 15.25
C ALA A 274 -13.41 4.09 15.89
N TRP A 275 -14.23 4.85 15.18
CA TRP A 275 -15.57 5.25 15.66
C TRP A 275 -16.54 4.09 15.76
N VAL A 276 -16.59 3.22 14.74
CA VAL A 276 -17.56 2.12 14.69
C VAL A 276 -17.21 0.98 15.65
N TRP A 277 -15.92 0.65 15.81
CA TRP A 277 -15.51 -0.51 16.62
C TRP A 277 -15.05 -0.18 18.04
N PHE A 278 -14.60 1.05 18.29
CA PHE A 278 -14.01 1.44 19.57
C PHE A 278 -14.77 2.60 20.25
N ASP A 279 -15.98 2.91 19.76
CA ASP A 279 -16.85 3.98 20.28
C ASP A 279 -16.16 5.36 20.39
N GLN A 280 -15.13 5.60 19.58
CA GLN A 280 -14.39 6.88 19.58
C GLN A 280 -15.15 7.95 18.82
N THR A 281 -15.28 9.16 19.37
CA THR A 281 -15.99 10.24 18.68
C THR A 281 -15.19 10.81 17.51
N LEU A 282 -15.80 10.87 16.32
CA LEU A 282 -15.25 11.64 15.21
C LEU A 282 -15.46 13.13 15.45
N SER A 283 -14.36 13.88 15.46
CA SER A 283 -14.41 15.34 15.48
C SER A 283 -14.95 15.88 14.15
N LEU A 284 -15.53 17.08 14.19
CA LEU A 284 -15.98 17.77 12.97
C LEU A 284 -14.83 17.95 11.96
N MET A 285 -13.60 18.18 12.44
CA MET A 285 -12.41 18.31 11.60
C MET A 285 -12.08 17.01 10.87
N GLN A 286 -12.19 15.86 11.54
CA GLN A 286 -11.98 14.55 10.91
C GLN A 286 -13.03 14.27 9.82
N ILE A 287 -14.29 14.64 10.05
CA ILE A 287 -15.36 14.49 9.06
C ILE A 287 -15.08 15.37 7.83
N LEU A 288 -14.75 16.65 8.05
CA LEU A 288 -14.41 17.58 6.96
C LEU A 288 -13.17 17.11 6.19
N GLY A 289 -12.14 16.64 6.89
CA GLY A 289 -10.93 16.12 6.26
C GLY A 289 -11.22 14.87 5.40
N GLY A 290 -12.05 13.97 5.90
CA GLY A 290 -12.55 12.83 5.14
C GLY A 290 -13.30 13.22 3.86
N PHE A 291 -14.18 14.22 3.96
CA PHE A 291 -14.89 14.76 2.81
C PHE A 291 -13.93 15.32 1.76
N LEU A 292 -12.88 16.05 2.16
CA LEU A 292 -11.86 16.58 1.23
C LEU A 292 -11.10 15.47 0.51
N ILE A 293 -10.74 14.38 1.22
CA ILE A 293 -10.06 13.23 0.59
C ILE A 293 -10.97 12.54 -0.42
N VAL A 294 -12.23 12.29 -0.07
CA VAL A 294 -13.22 11.70 -0.99
C VAL A 294 -13.46 12.63 -2.20
N ALA A 295 -13.53 13.94 -1.99
CA ALA A 295 -13.64 14.93 -3.06
C ALA A 295 -12.41 14.91 -3.98
N ALA A 296 -11.20 14.80 -3.44
CA ALA A 296 -9.97 14.67 -4.24
C ALA A 296 -9.99 13.43 -5.14
N ILE A 297 -10.40 12.28 -4.59
CA ILE A 297 -10.45 11.00 -5.31
C ILE A 297 -11.51 11.03 -6.39
N THR A 298 -12.72 11.50 -6.07
CA THR A 298 -13.82 11.62 -7.04
C THR A 298 -13.48 12.60 -8.17
N TRP A 299 -12.87 13.74 -7.85
CA TRP A 299 -12.38 14.70 -8.85
C TRP A 299 -11.40 14.05 -9.82
N MET A 300 -10.41 13.31 -9.33
CA MET A 300 -9.46 12.57 -10.17
C MET A 300 -10.16 11.55 -11.07
N GLN A 301 -11.16 10.85 -10.55
CA GLN A 301 -11.92 9.86 -11.33
C GLN A 301 -12.67 10.50 -12.50
N PHE A 302 -13.39 11.59 -12.27
CA PHE A 302 -14.15 12.28 -13.34
C PHE A 302 -13.27 12.73 -14.51
N GLN A 303 -12.02 13.11 -14.22
CA GLN A 303 -11.09 13.53 -15.27
C GLN A 303 -10.56 12.35 -16.08
N THR A 304 -10.40 11.16 -15.48
CA THR A 304 -10.08 9.92 -16.21
C THR A 304 -11.15 9.58 -17.26
N VAL A 305 -12.43 9.70 -16.88
CA VAL A 305 -13.56 9.36 -17.75
C VAL A 305 -13.66 10.34 -18.92
N LYS A 306 -13.25 11.60 -18.72
CA LYS A 306 -13.14 12.57 -19.82
C LYS A 306 -12.01 12.23 -20.77
N GLU A 307 -10.83 11.86 -20.25
CA GLU A 307 -9.66 11.50 -21.07
C GLU A 307 -9.85 10.23 -21.89
N THR A 308 -10.67 9.27 -21.44
CA THR A 308 -10.95 8.02 -22.18
C THR A 308 -12.07 8.15 -23.22
N ASN A 309 -12.84 9.23 -23.20
CA ASN A 309 -13.94 9.50 -24.15
C ASN A 309 -13.56 10.52 -25.24
N ILE A 310 -12.28 10.89 -25.35
CA ILE A 310 -11.70 11.74 -26.41
C ILE A 310 -10.82 10.86 -27.29
#